data_AF-A0A316V7Q5-F1
#
_entry.id   AF-A0A316V7Q5-F1
#
_cell.length_a   1.000
_cell.length_b   1.000
_cell.length_c   1.000
_cell.angle_alpha   90.00
_cell.angle_beta   90.00
_cell.angle_gamma   90.00
#
_symmetry.space_group_name_H-M   'P 1'
#
loop_
_entity.id
_entity.type
_entity.pdbx_description
1 polymer ?
#
loop_
_entity_poly.entity_id
_entity_poly.type
_entity_poly.pdbx_seq_one_letter_code
_entity_poly.pdbx_strand_id
1 'polypeptide(L)'
;MLFIRLVIFLAFCVSLISASSSCLGCIFKAPKVKETKVPDHERIAHLSEQQIDLRQRNQQVARSAAQIRAHPYPHSDATIPQRNDIMNRQDSIKRINANIKALEGSKSVSFTTERGTGKRIYKTSP
;
A
#
# COMPACT_ATOMS: atom_id res chain seq x y z
N MET A 1 32.52 13.55 -49.77
CA MET A 1 31.16 13.94 -49.29
C MET A 1 30.68 13.19 -48.03
N LEU A 2 31.57 12.63 -47.20
CA LEU A 2 31.19 11.96 -45.93
C LEU A 2 31.47 12.81 -44.68
N PHE A 3 32.41 13.76 -44.76
CA PHE A 3 32.79 14.62 -43.63
C PHE A 3 31.74 15.68 -43.25
N ILE A 4 31.03 16.25 -44.24
CA ILE A 4 30.05 17.33 -44.00
C ILE A 4 28.84 16.80 -43.21
N ARG A 5 28.42 15.54 -43.46
CA ARG A 5 27.30 14.93 -42.73
C ARG A 5 27.64 14.62 -41.27
N LEU A 6 28.91 14.32 -40.96
CA LEU A 6 29.35 14.07 -39.59
C LEU A 6 29.33 15.36 -38.74
N VAL A 7 29.74 16.49 -39.33
CA VAL A 7 29.77 17.79 -38.63
C VAL A 7 28.36 18.30 -38.35
N ILE A 8 27.41 18.10 -39.27
CA ILE A 8 25.99 18.46 -39.04
C ILE A 8 25.37 17.58 -37.95
N PHE A 9 25.69 16.28 -37.90
CA PHE A 9 25.19 15.39 -36.86
C PHE A 9 25.72 15.77 -35.46
N LEU A 10 27.00 16.14 -35.36
CA LEU A 10 27.61 16.61 -34.11
C LEU A 10 27.02 17.94 -33.61
N ALA A 11 26.70 18.89 -34.50
CA ALA A 11 26.06 20.15 -34.12
C ALA A 11 24.62 19.95 -33.60
N PHE A 12 23.89 18.96 -34.13
CA PHE A 12 22.56 18.58 -33.64
C PHE A 12 22.62 17.90 -32.26
N CYS A 13 23.63 17.07 -32.01
CA CYS A 13 23.80 16.40 -30.72
C CYS A 13 24.14 17.38 -29.57
N VAL A 14 24.95 18.42 -29.82
CA VAL A 14 25.26 19.42 -28.79
C VAL A 14 24.02 20.27 -28.44
N SER A 15 23.15 20.52 -29.41
CA SER A 15 21.91 21.29 -29.19
C SER A 15 20.83 20.48 -28.45
N LEU A 16 20.84 19.14 -28.53
CA LEU A 16 19.97 18.29 -27.70
C LEU A 16 20.44 18.15 -26.25
N ILE A 17 21.75 18.30 -25.98
CA ILE A 17 22.29 18.18 -24.61
C ILE A 17 22.01 19.46 -23.80
N SER A 18 21.96 20.63 -24.44
CA SER A 18 21.61 21.90 -23.78
C SER A 18 20.12 22.07 -23.43
N ALA A 19 19.25 21.12 -23.79
CA ALA A 19 17.85 21.08 -23.34
C ALA A 19 17.62 20.17 -22.11
N SER A 20 18.68 19.60 -21.52
CA SER A 20 18.56 18.80 -20.28
C SER A 20 19.14 19.47 -19.03
N SER A 21 19.64 20.71 -19.14
CA SER A 21 20.11 21.50 -17.99
C SER A 21 18.98 22.30 -17.34
N SER A 22 18.00 21.59 -16.76
CA SER A 22 17.07 22.17 -15.75
C SER A 22 16.46 21.10 -14.82
N CYS A 23 17.12 19.96 -14.65
CA CYS A 23 16.71 18.93 -13.69
C CYS A 23 17.68 18.79 -12.50
N LEU A 24 18.63 19.72 -12.34
CA LEU A 24 19.33 19.92 -11.07
C LEU A 24 18.34 20.49 -10.06
N GLY A 25 17.75 19.62 -9.23
CA GLY A 25 17.02 20.08 -8.04
C GLY A 25 15.71 19.36 -7.72
N CYS A 26 15.22 18.47 -8.58
CA CYS A 26 14.16 17.54 -8.18
C CYS A 26 14.79 16.38 -7.42
N ILE A 27 15.34 16.70 -6.24
CA ILE A 27 15.35 15.82 -5.09
C ILE A 27 14.03 15.03 -5.18
N PHE A 28 14.14 13.71 -5.22
CA PHE A 28 13.07 12.76 -4.96
C PHE A 28 12.45 13.11 -3.59
N LYS A 29 11.70 14.21 -3.53
CA LYS A 29 10.70 14.45 -2.51
C LYS A 29 9.66 13.43 -2.90
N ALA A 30 9.77 12.24 -2.28
CA ALA A 30 8.65 11.32 -2.13
C ALA A 30 7.40 12.19 -2.02
N PRO A 31 6.38 11.97 -2.89
CA PRO A 31 5.25 12.88 -3.01
C PRO A 31 4.81 13.20 -1.60
N LYS A 32 4.93 14.49 -1.21
CA LYS A 32 4.52 14.94 0.12
C LYS A 32 3.10 14.46 0.24
N VAL A 33 2.89 13.42 1.03
CA VAL A 33 1.57 12.85 1.31
C VAL A 33 0.79 14.05 1.81
N LYS A 34 -0.11 14.58 0.96
CA LYS A 34 -0.96 15.69 1.35
C LYS A 34 -1.73 15.17 2.55
N GLU A 35 -1.44 15.72 3.72
CA GLU A 35 -2.16 15.40 4.95
C GLU A 35 -3.59 15.89 4.78
N THR A 36 -4.44 15.09 4.15
CA THR A 36 -5.87 15.36 4.11
C THR A 36 -6.38 15.19 5.52
N LYS A 37 -6.71 16.30 6.18
CA LYS A 37 -7.43 16.28 7.46
C LYS A 37 -8.82 15.69 7.18
N VAL A 38 -9.08 14.54 7.77
CA VAL A 38 -10.36 13.84 7.62
C VAL A 38 -11.28 14.23 8.77
N PRO A 39 -12.54 14.65 8.52
CA PRO A 39 -13.51 14.94 9.56
C PRO A 39 -13.77 13.76 10.51
N ASP A 40 -14.19 14.04 11.75
CA ASP A 40 -14.42 12.98 12.76
C ASP A 40 -15.51 11.98 12.37
N HIS A 41 -16.55 12.39 11.65
CA HIS A 41 -17.58 11.47 11.19
C HIS A 41 -17.05 10.45 10.16
N GLU A 42 -16.15 10.88 9.26
CA GLU A 42 -15.45 9.98 8.33
C GLU A 42 -14.47 9.04 9.07
N ARG A 43 -13.84 9.52 10.15
CA ARG A 43 -13.01 8.68 11.03
C ARG A 43 -13.82 7.58 11.68
N ILE A 44 -15.00 7.91 12.21
CA ILE A 44 -15.91 6.95 12.86
C ILE A 44 -16.44 5.93 11.84
N ALA A 45 -16.83 6.38 10.64
CA ALA A 45 -17.26 5.49 9.57
C ALA A 45 -16.13 4.51 9.19
N HIS A 46 -14.92 5.01 9.00
CA HIS A 46 -13.77 4.16 8.66
C HIS A 46 -13.39 3.20 9.80
N LEU A 47 -13.52 3.62 11.07
CA LEU A 47 -13.32 2.73 12.22
C LEU A 47 -14.32 1.57 12.22
N SER A 48 -15.59 1.87 11.94
CA SER A 48 -16.64 0.85 11.80
C SER A 48 -16.33 -0.14 10.66
N GLU A 49 -15.89 0.36 9.50
CA GLU A 49 -15.45 -0.48 8.38
C GLU A 49 -14.29 -1.40 8.79
N GLN A 50 -13.25 -0.87 9.44
CA GLN A 50 -12.11 -1.68 9.90
C GLN A 50 -12.54 -2.75 10.91
N GLN A 51 -13.52 -2.47 11.78
CA GLN A 51 -14.06 -3.47 12.72
C GLN A 51 -14.87 -4.57 12.01
N ILE A 52 -15.61 -4.23 10.95
CA ILE A 52 -16.31 -5.20 10.11
C ILE A 52 -15.29 -6.09 9.40
N ASP A 53 -14.27 -5.50 8.79
CA ASP A 53 -13.18 -6.22 8.11
C ASP A 53 -12.47 -7.17 9.07
N LEU A 54 -12.17 -6.72 10.29
CA LEU A 54 -11.55 -7.55 11.32
C LEU A 54 -12.39 -8.80 11.61
N ARG A 55 -13.69 -8.63 11.83
CA ARG A 55 -14.62 -9.76 12.08
C ARG A 55 -14.65 -10.73 10.90
N GLN A 56 -14.74 -10.22 9.68
CA GLN A 56 -14.75 -11.05 8.47
C GLN A 56 -13.44 -11.83 8.31
N ARG A 57 -12.29 -11.20 8.55
CA ARG A 57 -10.98 -11.87 8.46
C ARG A 57 -10.83 -12.97 9.51
N ASN A 58 -11.27 -12.72 10.75
CA ASN A 58 -11.27 -13.73 11.80
C ASN A 58 -12.15 -14.94 11.43
N GLN A 59 -13.34 -14.71 10.86
CA GLN A 59 -14.21 -15.78 10.37
C GLN A 59 -13.58 -16.59 9.23
N GLN A 60 -12.84 -15.93 8.34
CA GLN A 60 -12.11 -16.63 7.27
C GLN A 60 -11.00 -17.51 7.84
N VAL A 61 -10.20 -17.01 8.80
CA VAL A 61 -9.18 -17.82 9.49
C VAL A 61 -9.81 -19.04 10.17
N ALA A 62 -10.93 -18.84 10.87
CA ALA A 62 -11.64 -19.93 11.53
C ALA A 62 -12.13 -21.00 10.53
N ARG A 63 -12.62 -20.58 9.35
CA ARG A 63 -13.02 -21.49 8.26
C ARG A 63 -11.83 -22.31 7.74
N SER A 64 -10.71 -21.67 7.43
CA SER A 64 -9.51 -22.37 6.95
C SER A 64 -8.96 -23.33 8.01
N ALA A 65 -9.00 -22.95 9.29
CA ALA A 65 -8.62 -23.84 10.39
C ALA A 65 -9.58 -25.02 10.56
N ALA A 66 -10.89 -24.83 10.33
CA ALA A 66 -11.85 -25.92 10.33
C ALA A 66 -11.61 -26.91 9.17
N GLN A 67 -11.27 -26.40 7.98
CA GLN A 67 -10.92 -27.25 6.83
C GLN A 67 -9.69 -28.12 7.09
N ILE A 68 -8.64 -27.57 7.74
CA ILE A 68 -7.46 -28.36 8.14
C ILE A 68 -7.86 -29.45 9.13
N ARG A 69 -8.64 -29.12 10.16
CA ARG A 69 -9.08 -30.08 11.19
C ARG A 69 -9.96 -31.19 10.64
N ALA A 70 -10.76 -30.90 9.62
CA ALA A 70 -11.63 -31.87 8.96
C ALA A 70 -10.88 -32.77 7.95
N HIS A 71 -9.65 -32.42 7.57
CA HIS A 71 -8.87 -33.19 6.61
C HIS A 71 -8.34 -34.49 7.27
N PRO A 72 -8.41 -35.66 6.60
CA PRO A 72 -7.93 -36.93 7.18
C PRO A 72 -6.46 -36.91 7.61
N TYR A 73 -5.65 -36.11 6.92
CA TYR A 73 -4.24 -35.90 7.21
C TYR A 73 -3.96 -34.39 7.40
N PRO A 74 -4.20 -33.83 8.61
CA PRO A 74 -4.17 -32.38 8.84
C PRO A 74 -2.78 -31.74 8.68
N HIS A 75 -1.72 -32.55 8.68
CA HIS A 75 -0.33 -32.09 8.49
C HIS A 75 0.23 -32.37 7.09
N SER A 76 -0.57 -33.00 6.22
CA SER A 76 -0.14 -33.31 4.85
C SER A 76 -0.01 -32.06 3.98
N ASP A 77 0.66 -32.23 2.85
CA ASP A 77 0.87 -31.17 1.87
C ASP A 77 -0.44 -30.66 1.26
N ALA A 78 -1.49 -31.50 1.25
CA ALA A 78 -2.83 -31.12 0.81
C ALA A 78 -3.45 -29.95 1.63
N THR A 79 -2.98 -29.72 2.85
CA THR A 79 -3.45 -28.63 3.74
C THR A 79 -2.57 -27.37 3.69
N ILE A 80 -1.46 -27.40 2.95
CA ILE A 80 -0.57 -26.23 2.80
C ILE A 80 -1.32 -24.99 2.32
N PRO A 81 -2.24 -25.08 1.33
CA PRO A 81 -3.01 -23.92 0.90
C PRO A 81 -3.74 -23.24 2.06
N GLN A 82 -4.45 -24.00 2.90
CA GLN A 82 -5.18 -23.46 4.06
C GLN A 82 -4.25 -22.90 5.13
N ARG A 83 -3.06 -23.50 5.34
CA ARG A 83 -2.05 -22.95 6.27
C ARG A 83 -1.52 -21.60 5.80
N ASN A 84 -1.16 -21.50 4.52
CA ASN A 84 -0.72 -20.24 3.91
C ASN A 84 -1.83 -19.18 3.95
N ASP A 85 -3.07 -19.60 3.68
CA ASP A 85 -4.28 -18.80 3.74
C ASP A 85 -4.51 -18.18 5.14
N ILE A 86 -4.29 -18.97 6.20
CA ILE A 86 -4.33 -18.52 7.59
C ILE A 86 -3.21 -17.51 7.86
N MET A 87 -1.96 -17.82 7.49
CA MET A 87 -0.81 -16.93 7.72
C MET A 87 -1.03 -15.55 7.07
N ASN A 88 -1.42 -15.54 5.80
CA ASN A 88 -1.69 -14.30 5.05
C ASN A 88 -2.80 -13.47 5.69
N ARG A 89 -3.85 -14.12 6.20
CA ARG A 89 -4.96 -13.44 6.90
C ARG A 89 -4.55 -12.94 8.27
N GLN A 90 -3.74 -13.67 9.01
CA GLN A 90 -3.20 -13.22 10.29
C GLN A 90 -2.38 -11.94 10.12
N ASP A 91 -1.59 -11.83 9.05
CA ASP A 91 -0.88 -10.59 8.75
C ASP A 91 -1.82 -9.45 8.35
N SER A 92 -2.90 -9.75 7.63
CA SER A 92 -3.96 -8.77 7.37
C SER A 92 -4.65 -8.30 8.66
N ILE A 93 -4.95 -9.21 9.58
CA ILE A 93 -5.57 -8.90 10.89
C ILE A 93 -4.65 -7.99 11.72
N LYS A 94 -3.33 -8.26 11.74
CA LYS A 94 -2.35 -7.39 12.40
C LYS A 94 -2.40 -5.96 11.84
N ARG A 95 -2.49 -5.81 10.50
CA ARG A 95 -2.60 -4.49 9.85
C ARG A 95 -3.92 -3.79 10.21
N ILE A 96 -5.05 -4.50 10.17
CA ILE A 96 -6.36 -3.94 10.54
C ILE A 96 -6.34 -3.48 12.01
N ASN A 97 -5.80 -4.28 12.93
CA ASN A 97 -5.67 -3.89 14.33
C ASN A 97 -4.77 -2.66 14.53
N ALA A 98 -3.68 -2.54 13.76
CA ALA A 98 -2.84 -1.35 13.78
C ALA A 98 -3.61 -0.11 13.27
N ASN A 99 -4.42 -0.27 12.23
CA ASN A 99 -5.27 0.80 11.69
C ASN A 99 -6.34 1.24 12.69
N ILE A 100 -7.02 0.29 13.35
CA ILE A 100 -8.00 0.58 14.41
C ILE A 100 -7.35 1.40 15.53
N LYS A 101 -6.21 0.95 16.07
CA LYS A 101 -5.47 1.69 17.10
C LYS A 101 -5.05 3.09 16.64
N ALA A 102 -4.67 3.23 15.37
CA ALA A 102 -4.33 4.53 14.79
C ALA A 102 -5.57 5.44 14.68
N LEU A 103 -6.73 4.92 14.26
CA LEU A 103 -7.98 5.67 14.18
C LEU A 103 -8.47 6.11 15.56
N GLU A 104 -8.42 5.22 16.55
CA GLU A 104 -8.79 5.51 17.94
C GLU A 104 -7.88 6.60 18.54
N GLY A 105 -6.59 6.55 18.26
CA GLY A 105 -5.61 7.53 18.74
C GLY A 105 -5.48 8.81 17.92
N SER A 106 -6.35 9.06 16.94
CA SER A 106 -6.23 10.20 16.00
C SER A 106 -4.85 10.28 15.34
N LYS A 107 -4.37 9.14 14.86
CA LYS A 107 -3.08 8.96 14.17
C LYS A 107 -3.30 8.63 12.70
N SER A 108 -2.20 8.63 11.96
CA SER A 108 -2.22 8.31 10.54
C SER A 108 -2.42 6.84 10.27
N VAL A 109 -3.26 6.52 9.28
CA VAL A 109 -3.52 5.17 8.78
C VAL A 109 -2.97 5.03 7.36
N SER A 110 -2.27 3.93 7.10
CA SER A 110 -1.83 3.56 5.76
C SER A 110 -2.83 2.59 5.14
N PHE A 111 -3.20 2.81 3.89
CA PHE A 111 -4.13 1.95 3.14
C PHE A 111 -3.57 1.70 1.74
N THR A 112 -3.84 0.52 1.18
CA THR A 112 -3.43 0.17 -0.18
C THR A 112 -4.65 0.23 -1.08
N THR A 113 -4.56 1.00 -2.15
CA THR A 113 -5.57 1.08 -3.22
C THR A 113 -5.01 0.46 -4.50
N GLU A 114 -5.86 0.28 -5.52
CA GLU A 114 -5.43 -0.11 -6.87
C GLU A 114 -4.39 0.86 -7.46
N ARG A 115 -4.38 2.12 -7.00
CA ARG A 115 -3.41 3.16 -7.40
C ARG A 115 -2.13 3.18 -6.56
N GLY A 116 -1.95 2.21 -5.66
CA GLY A 116 -0.80 2.10 -4.75
C GLY A 116 -1.12 2.43 -3.30
N THR A 117 -0.07 2.53 -2.48
CA THR A 117 -0.17 2.76 -1.04
C THR A 117 -0.39 4.24 -0.72
N GLY A 118 -1.53 4.56 -0.12
CA GLY A 118 -1.89 5.88 0.40
C GLY A 118 -1.77 5.95 1.93
N LYS A 119 -1.74 7.18 2.47
CA LYS A 119 -1.74 7.44 3.91
C LYS A 119 -2.74 8.56 4.21
N ARG A 120 -3.65 8.32 5.15
CA ARG A 120 -4.63 9.29 5.67
C ARG A 120 -4.23 9.69 7.09
N ILE A 121 -4.40 10.96 7.45
CA ILE A 121 -4.13 11.44 8.81
C ILE A 121 -5.43 11.94 9.42
N TYR A 122 -5.84 11.29 10.49
CA TYR A 122 -7.02 11.68 11.26
C TYR A 122 -6.52 12.59 12.39
N LYS A 123 -6.94 13.85 12.43
CA LYS A 123 -6.67 14.76 13.56
C LYS A 123 -8.01 15.08 14.19
N THR A 124 -8.17 14.80 15.49
CA THR A 124 -9.26 15.37 16.27
C THR A 124 -9.00 16.87 16.40
N SER A 125 -9.92 17.69 15.90
CA SER A 125 -9.91 19.12 16.23
C SER A 125 -10.23 19.28 17.72
N PRO A 126 -9.62 20.27 18.41
CA PRO A 126 -10.00 20.63 19.77
C PRO A 126 -11.45 21.12 19.85
#